data_AF-A0ABD6EUP0-F1
#
_entry.id   AF-A0ABD6EUP0-F1
#
_cell.length_a   1.000
_cell.length_b   1.000
_cell.length_c   1.000
_cell.angle_alpha   90.00
_cell.angle_beta   90.00
_cell.angle_gamma   90.00
#
_symmetry.space_group_name_H-M   'P 1'
#
loop_
_entity.id
_entity.type
_entity.pdbx_description
1 polymer ?
#
loop_
_entity_poly.entity_id
_entity_poly.type
_entity_poly.pdbx_seq_one_letter_code
_entity_poly.pdbx_strand_id
1 'polypeptide(L)'
;MTYRVTLQLGLLIVLTFGGIIYLPIYYFFIHHSNQRFLAANIKHLSSRDLNLQKGFGRSNSSVPNEHITVITILDNTMKLKDYALGLDTMRCYCKGHGYNYILLDLSTNNSFDKACKKQHIWYRRHCVLAEILKRSPSYNTSDTWFAVVDADTGVINPRHKIQEWIDETVDIIFYNRIWQFELAAGIFMVKKSSFAQKFVLCWSAYPDFESKSLQFSGNFIIHVCSIEFKSLPEI
;
A
#
# COMPACT_ATOMS: atom_id res chain seq x y z
N MET A 1 5.34 31.67 0.51
CA MET A 1 3.96 31.90 0.99
C MET A 1 3.79 31.12 2.29
N THR A 2 3.48 31.81 3.37
CA THR A 2 3.63 31.36 4.77
C THR A 2 2.28 31.03 5.37
N TYR A 3 1.97 29.78 5.76
CA TYR A 3 0.78 29.49 6.61
C TYR A 3 0.95 28.27 7.51
N ARG A 4 0.13 28.28 8.58
CA ARG A 4 0.30 27.71 9.93
C ARG A 4 -0.10 26.24 10.07
N VAL A 5 0.46 25.61 11.12
CA VAL A 5 0.17 24.24 11.58
C VAL A 5 -1.05 24.23 12.51
N THR A 6 -1.90 23.21 12.39
CA THR A 6 -2.89 22.84 13.42
C THR A 6 -2.93 21.32 13.55
N LEU A 7 -2.99 20.84 14.79
CA LEU A 7 -2.85 19.45 15.22
C LEU A 7 -4.25 18.80 15.33
N GLN A 8 -4.52 17.69 14.64
CA GLN A 8 -5.57 16.72 15.00
C GLN A 8 -5.48 15.43 14.18
N LEU A 9 -6.22 14.41 14.62
CA LEU A 9 -5.73 13.05 14.90
C LEU A 9 -6.83 12.05 14.41
N GLY A 10 -6.51 11.06 13.54
CA GLY A 10 -7.45 10.01 13.07
C GLY A 10 -6.78 8.67 12.69
N LEU A 11 -7.45 7.53 12.93
CA LEU A 11 -6.87 6.18 13.07
C LEU A 11 -7.48 5.11 12.12
N LEU A 12 -6.66 4.14 11.68
CA LEU A 12 -7.05 2.85 11.07
C LEU A 12 -6.06 1.75 11.51
N ILE A 13 -6.51 0.62 12.12
CA ILE A 13 -5.61 -0.50 12.53
C ILE A 13 -6.29 -1.88 12.44
N VAL A 14 -5.52 -2.84 11.92
CA VAL A 14 -5.74 -4.29 11.76
C VAL A 14 -5.55 -5.06 13.08
N LEU A 15 -6.45 -6.00 13.37
CA LEU A 15 -6.39 -6.90 14.54
C LEU A 15 -5.73 -8.23 14.17
N THR A 16 -4.65 -8.61 14.87
CA THR A 16 -4.15 -9.99 14.92
C THR A 16 -4.63 -10.67 16.21
N PHE A 17 -5.01 -11.94 16.11
CA PHE A 17 -5.65 -12.70 17.18
C PHE A 17 -4.67 -13.07 18.31
N GLY A 18 -4.97 -12.59 19.53
CA GLY A 18 -4.28 -13.02 20.75
C GLY A 18 -4.78 -12.30 22.01
N GLY A 19 -5.71 -12.92 22.72
CA GLY A 19 -5.85 -12.77 24.18
C GLY A 19 -6.79 -11.68 24.69
N ILE A 20 -7.94 -12.11 25.19
CA ILE A 20 -9.04 -11.38 25.83
C ILE A 20 -8.60 -10.47 27.02
N ILE A 21 -7.37 -10.57 27.50
CA ILE A 21 -6.81 -9.76 28.60
C ILE A 21 -6.40 -8.35 28.14
N TYR A 22 -6.15 -8.15 26.84
CA TYR A 22 -5.76 -6.84 26.32
C TYR A 22 -6.93 -5.92 25.99
N LEU A 23 -8.18 -6.38 25.99
CA LEU A 23 -9.34 -5.57 25.58
C LEU A 23 -9.45 -4.20 26.27
N PRO A 24 -9.24 -4.05 27.60
CA PRO A 24 -9.32 -2.74 28.25
C PRO A 24 -8.14 -1.83 27.91
N ILE A 25 -6.93 -2.39 27.78
CA ILE A 25 -5.73 -1.66 27.38
C ILE A 25 -5.84 -1.27 25.89
N TYR A 26 -6.37 -2.15 25.06
CA TYR A 26 -6.65 -1.92 23.65
C TYR A 26 -7.75 -0.87 23.47
N TYR A 27 -8.79 -0.85 24.32
CA TYR A 27 -9.81 0.19 24.35
C TYR A 27 -9.25 1.54 24.80
N PHE A 28 -8.38 1.54 25.82
CA PHE A 28 -7.65 2.73 26.26
C PHE A 28 -6.72 3.27 25.16
N PHE A 29 -5.99 2.40 24.45
CA PHE A 29 -5.16 2.78 23.31
C PHE A 29 -6.00 3.20 22.07
N ILE A 30 -7.14 2.60 21.79
CA ILE A 30 -8.09 3.06 20.75
C ILE A 30 -8.59 4.47 21.09
N HIS A 31 -8.84 4.75 22.38
CA HIS A 31 -9.35 6.05 22.81
C HIS A 31 -8.26 7.14 22.87
N HIS A 32 -6.97 6.77 22.99
CA HIS A 32 -5.85 7.72 23.18
C HIS A 32 -4.78 7.74 22.09
N SER A 33 -4.70 6.75 21.20
CA SER A 33 -3.63 6.69 20.19
C SER A 33 -4.08 7.31 18.87
N ASN A 34 -3.12 7.90 18.16
CA ASN A 34 -3.32 8.39 16.81
C ASN A 34 -2.15 8.05 15.92
N GLN A 35 -2.48 7.57 14.73
CA GLN A 35 -1.53 7.03 13.76
C GLN A 35 -1.44 7.97 12.56
N ARG A 36 -0.25 8.07 11.96
CA ARG A 36 0.10 9.02 10.89
C ARG A 36 0.45 8.29 9.60
N PHE A 37 -0.13 8.73 8.48
CA PHE A 37 0.28 8.35 7.11
C PHE A 37 1.38 9.29 6.61
N LEU A 38 2.31 8.79 5.78
CA LEU A 38 3.36 9.58 5.14
C LEU A 38 3.12 9.64 3.63
N ALA A 39 2.91 10.86 3.11
CA ALA A 39 3.02 11.15 1.69
C ALA A 39 4.44 11.62 1.40
N ALA A 40 5.11 10.97 0.45
CA ALA A 40 6.46 11.34 0.04
C ALA A 40 6.41 12.08 -1.30
N ASN A 41 6.60 13.41 -1.27
CA ASN A 41 7.11 14.14 -2.42
C ASN A 41 8.64 14.13 -2.31
N ILE A 42 9.32 13.40 -3.19
CA ILE A 42 10.79 13.39 -3.20
C ILE A 42 11.27 14.72 -3.80
N LYS A 43 11.36 15.77 -2.98
CA LYS A 43 12.27 16.90 -3.19
C LYS A 43 12.82 17.37 -1.84
N HIS A 44 14.15 17.39 -1.74
CA HIS A 44 14.96 17.98 -0.68
C HIS A 44 14.76 17.42 0.74
N LEU A 45 15.53 16.37 1.11
CA LEU A 45 15.72 15.97 2.51
C LEU A 45 17.09 16.44 2.98
N SER A 46 17.15 17.73 3.31
CA SER A 46 18.14 18.23 4.27
C SER A 46 17.65 17.86 5.67
N SER A 47 18.56 17.52 6.57
CA SER A 47 18.30 17.14 7.96
C SER A 47 17.60 18.22 8.81
N ARG A 48 17.19 19.35 8.21
CA ARG A 48 16.34 20.40 8.80
C ARG A 48 14.85 20.31 8.42
N ASP A 49 14.44 19.39 7.53
CA ASP A 49 13.06 19.31 7.02
C ASP A 49 12.15 18.29 7.73
N LEU A 50 12.43 17.96 9.00
CA LEU A 50 11.56 17.17 9.88
C LEU A 50 10.23 17.88 10.28
N ASN A 51 9.91 19.01 9.65
CA ASN A 51 8.72 19.83 9.89
C ASN A 51 7.69 19.78 8.73
N LEU A 52 7.60 18.67 7.97
CA LEU A 52 6.48 18.46 7.06
C LEU A 52 5.23 17.96 7.80
N GLN A 53 4.68 18.80 8.69
CA GLN A 53 3.32 18.68 9.24
C GLN A 53 2.31 19.35 8.28
N LYS A 54 2.17 18.85 7.05
CA LYS A 54 0.96 19.11 6.26
C LYS A 54 -0.07 18.05 6.66
N GLY A 55 -1.07 18.50 7.41
CA GLY A 55 -2.17 17.66 7.84
C GLY A 55 -2.86 16.99 6.66
N PHE A 56 -3.18 15.71 6.84
CA PHE A 56 -4.16 15.00 6.04
C PHE A 56 -5.52 15.64 6.33
N GLY A 57 -5.81 16.79 5.71
CA GLY A 57 -7.19 17.15 5.44
C GLY A 57 -7.76 16.02 4.61
N ARG A 58 -9.02 15.63 4.84
CA ARG A 58 -9.76 14.81 3.88
C ARG A 58 -9.54 15.40 2.50
N SER A 59 -8.67 14.78 1.72
CA SER A 59 -8.57 15.06 0.32
C SER A 59 -9.83 14.44 -0.22
N ASN A 60 -10.83 15.25 -0.55
CA ASN A 60 -11.87 14.77 -1.45
C ASN A 60 -11.23 14.73 -2.83
N SER A 61 -10.35 13.74 -3.04
CA SER A 61 -9.75 13.51 -4.34
C SER A 61 -10.86 13.43 -5.37
N SER A 62 -10.62 14.08 -6.50
CA SER A 62 -11.55 14.14 -7.62
C SER A 62 -11.55 12.84 -8.44
N VAL A 63 -10.72 11.87 -8.06
CA VAL A 63 -10.59 10.57 -8.72
C VAL A 63 -11.95 9.84 -8.74
N PRO A 64 -12.50 9.56 -9.93
CA PRO A 64 -13.72 8.79 -10.09
C PRO A 64 -13.61 7.39 -9.48
N ASN A 65 -14.72 6.83 -9.02
CA ASN A 65 -14.71 5.52 -8.37
C ASN A 65 -14.19 4.41 -9.32
N GLU A 66 -14.55 4.50 -10.60
CA GLU A 66 -14.11 3.59 -11.67
C GLU A 66 -12.61 3.65 -11.95
N HIS A 67 -11.93 4.71 -11.51
CA HIS A 67 -10.46 4.85 -11.59
C HIS A 67 -9.76 4.28 -10.36
N ILE A 68 -10.49 3.75 -9.38
CA ILE A 68 -9.91 3.06 -8.22
C ILE A 68 -10.01 1.56 -8.43
N THR A 69 -8.86 0.91 -8.36
CA THR A 69 -8.72 -0.54 -8.42
C THR A 69 -8.12 -1.05 -7.13
N VAL A 70 -8.84 -1.88 -6.40
CA VAL A 70 -8.28 -2.61 -5.26
C VAL A 70 -7.74 -3.94 -5.78
N ILE A 71 -6.49 -4.27 -5.43
CA ILE A 71 -5.84 -5.49 -5.89
C ILE A 71 -5.28 -6.29 -4.71
N THR A 72 -5.60 -7.59 -4.72
CA THR A 72 -5.02 -8.59 -3.82
C THR A 72 -4.35 -9.68 -4.66
N ILE A 73 -3.08 -9.97 -4.36
CA ILE A 73 -2.27 -10.96 -5.07
C ILE A 73 -1.95 -12.12 -4.12
N LEU A 74 -2.28 -13.33 -4.53
CA LEU A 74 -2.08 -14.58 -3.80
C LEU A 74 -1.10 -15.49 -4.56
N ASP A 75 -0.56 -16.48 -3.88
CA ASP A 75 0.14 -17.60 -4.50
C ASP A 75 -0.23 -18.94 -3.85
N ASN A 76 0.49 -20.00 -4.21
CA ASN A 76 0.28 -21.35 -3.71
C ASN A 76 0.54 -21.51 -2.21
N THR A 77 1.18 -20.54 -1.54
CA THR A 77 1.36 -20.56 -0.08
C THR A 77 0.11 -20.07 0.67
N MET A 78 -0.81 -19.40 -0.02
CA MET A 78 -2.00 -18.78 0.55
C MET A 78 -3.27 -19.50 0.08
N LYS A 79 -3.95 -20.20 0.99
CA LYS A 79 -5.21 -20.87 0.65
C LYS A 79 -6.36 -19.87 0.75
N LEU A 80 -7.10 -19.68 -0.34
CA LEU A 80 -8.26 -18.76 -0.42
C LEU A 80 -9.21 -18.87 0.78
N LYS A 81 -9.52 -20.10 1.21
CA LYS A 81 -10.43 -20.36 2.33
C LYS A 81 -9.96 -19.77 3.66
N ASP A 82 -8.64 -19.69 3.88
CA ASP A 82 -8.05 -19.19 5.12
C ASP A 82 -8.16 -17.66 5.22
N TYR A 83 -8.35 -16.98 4.07
CA TYR A 83 -8.46 -15.53 3.94
C TYR A 83 -9.87 -15.06 3.54
N ALA A 84 -10.85 -15.96 3.51
CA ALA A 84 -12.19 -15.70 2.95
C ALA A 84 -12.84 -14.44 3.56
N LEU A 85 -12.75 -14.26 4.88
CA LEU A 85 -13.33 -13.09 5.56
C LEU A 85 -12.73 -11.76 5.08
N GLY A 86 -11.40 -11.66 4.98
CA GLY A 86 -10.73 -10.45 4.50
C GLY A 86 -11.10 -10.15 3.05
N LEU A 87 -11.00 -11.17 2.19
CA LEU A 87 -11.32 -11.09 0.77
C LEU A 87 -12.80 -10.71 0.52
N ASP A 88 -13.74 -11.30 1.26
CA ASP A 88 -15.17 -11.05 1.08
C ASP A 88 -15.56 -9.65 1.55
N THR A 89 -15.03 -9.19 2.70
CA THR A 89 -15.28 -7.81 3.17
C THR A 89 -14.74 -6.79 2.17
N MET A 90 -13.55 -7.01 1.62
CA MET A 90 -12.96 -6.14 0.60
C MET A 90 -13.77 -6.15 -0.69
N ARG A 91 -14.20 -7.33 -1.17
CA ARG A 91 -15.06 -7.46 -2.35
C ARG A 91 -16.38 -6.70 -2.17
N CYS A 92 -17.04 -6.85 -1.02
CA CYS A 92 -18.28 -6.14 -0.70
C CYS A 92 -18.07 -4.63 -0.64
N TYR A 93 -16.97 -4.18 -0.03
CA TYR A 93 -16.60 -2.77 0.02
C TYR A 93 -16.41 -2.17 -1.38
N CYS A 94 -15.63 -2.83 -2.24
CA CYS A 94 -15.40 -2.38 -3.61
C CYS A 94 -16.69 -2.31 -4.40
N LYS A 95 -17.54 -3.35 -4.31
CA LYS A 95 -18.86 -3.37 -4.97
C LYS A 95 -19.77 -2.25 -4.48
N GLY A 96 -19.78 -1.97 -3.17
CA GLY A 96 -20.61 -0.93 -2.57
C GLY A 96 -20.23 0.49 -3.00
N HIS A 97 -18.94 0.73 -3.28
CA HIS A 97 -18.44 2.04 -3.74
C HIS A 97 -18.25 2.13 -5.26
N GLY A 98 -18.44 1.05 -6.01
CA GLY A 98 -18.21 1.04 -7.45
C GLY A 98 -16.73 1.05 -7.85
N TYR A 99 -15.86 0.50 -7.00
CA TYR A 99 -14.44 0.30 -7.30
C TYR A 99 -14.24 -1.02 -8.06
N ASN A 100 -13.18 -1.08 -8.87
CA ASN A 100 -12.73 -2.35 -9.45
C ASN A 100 -12.04 -3.19 -8.38
N TYR A 101 -12.32 -4.50 -8.35
CA TYR A 101 -11.61 -5.43 -7.46
C TYR A 101 -10.95 -6.55 -8.26
N ILE A 102 -9.63 -6.66 -8.10
CA ILE A 102 -8.81 -7.69 -8.73
C ILE A 102 -8.31 -8.63 -7.64
N LEU A 103 -8.77 -9.87 -7.68
CA LEU A 103 -8.17 -10.97 -6.92
C LEU A 103 -7.36 -11.84 -7.89
N LEU A 104 -6.04 -11.79 -7.76
CA LEU A 104 -5.13 -12.52 -8.63
C LEU A 104 -4.45 -13.64 -7.86
N ASP A 105 -4.69 -14.88 -8.28
CA ASP A 105 -4.02 -16.05 -7.74
C ASP A 105 -2.93 -16.55 -8.71
N LEU A 106 -1.67 -16.36 -8.33
CA LEU A 106 -0.50 -16.74 -9.12
C LEU A 106 -0.27 -18.26 -9.17
N SER A 107 -0.98 -19.05 -8.37
CA SER A 107 -0.94 -20.51 -8.45
C SER A 107 -1.76 -21.05 -9.62
N THR A 108 -2.80 -20.33 -10.03
CA THR A 108 -3.71 -20.71 -11.12
C THR A 108 -3.50 -19.86 -12.37
N ASN A 109 -2.90 -18.66 -12.24
CA ASN A 109 -2.63 -17.76 -13.35
C ASN A 109 -1.13 -17.65 -13.66
N ASN A 110 -0.72 -18.24 -14.79
CA ASN A 110 0.67 -18.26 -15.26
C ASN A 110 1.05 -17.10 -16.21
N SER A 111 0.16 -16.11 -16.41
CA SER A 111 0.35 -15.01 -17.36
C SER A 111 1.57 -14.13 -17.06
N PHE A 112 2.07 -14.21 -15.83
CA PHE A 112 3.20 -13.42 -15.35
C PHE A 112 4.49 -14.24 -15.18
N ASP A 113 4.45 -15.57 -15.31
CA ASP A 113 5.59 -16.45 -14.96
C ASP A 113 6.83 -16.19 -15.81
N LYS A 114 6.61 -15.85 -17.10
CA LYS A 114 7.71 -15.52 -18.01
C LYS A 114 8.43 -14.22 -17.60
N ALA A 115 7.68 -13.23 -17.11
CA ALA A 115 8.20 -11.92 -16.75
C ALA A 115 8.69 -11.86 -15.29
N CYS A 116 8.01 -12.57 -14.39
CA CYS A 116 8.21 -12.53 -12.95
C CYS A 116 8.63 -13.91 -12.43
N LYS A 117 9.93 -14.18 -12.49
CA LYS A 117 10.53 -15.49 -12.17
C LYS A 117 10.89 -15.70 -10.69
N LYS A 118 10.73 -14.67 -9.85
CA LYS A 118 11.04 -14.74 -8.41
C LYS A 118 10.20 -15.83 -7.75
N GLN A 119 10.80 -16.66 -6.91
CA GLN A 119 10.08 -17.77 -6.29
C GLN A 119 9.25 -17.30 -5.10
N HIS A 120 9.78 -16.36 -4.32
CA HIS A 120 9.09 -15.87 -3.12
C HIS A 120 8.05 -14.80 -3.45
N ILE A 121 6.86 -14.96 -2.85
CA ILE A 121 5.70 -14.06 -3.04
C ILE A 121 6.00 -12.60 -2.72
N TRP A 122 6.83 -12.36 -1.71
CA TRP A 122 7.22 -11.02 -1.27
C TRP A 122 7.87 -10.19 -2.38
N TYR A 123 8.52 -10.81 -3.35
CA TYR A 123 9.12 -10.12 -4.49
C TYR A 123 8.27 -10.29 -5.75
N ARG A 124 7.76 -11.52 -5.97
CA ARG A 124 6.97 -11.87 -7.16
C ARG A 124 5.73 -11.00 -7.28
N ARG A 125 5.02 -10.72 -6.18
CA ARG A 125 3.81 -9.86 -6.19
C ARG A 125 4.10 -8.44 -6.67
N HIS A 126 5.23 -7.86 -6.27
CA HIS A 126 5.62 -6.52 -6.71
C HIS A 126 6.01 -6.51 -8.19
N CYS A 127 6.70 -7.56 -8.68
CA CYS A 127 6.96 -7.70 -10.12
C CYS A 127 5.64 -7.79 -10.92
N VAL A 128 4.70 -8.62 -10.45
CA VAL A 128 3.38 -8.76 -11.08
C VAL A 128 2.64 -7.42 -11.10
N LEU A 129 2.65 -6.69 -9.98
CA LEU A 129 2.07 -5.36 -9.91
C LEU A 129 2.72 -4.40 -10.92
N ALA A 130 4.05 -4.38 -11.04
CA ALA A 130 4.76 -3.57 -12.02
C ALA A 130 4.36 -3.93 -13.46
N GLU A 131 4.18 -5.21 -13.76
CA GLU A 131 3.70 -5.67 -15.07
C GLU A 131 2.22 -5.29 -15.29
N ILE A 132 1.38 -5.29 -14.27
CA ILE A 132 -0.01 -4.80 -14.36
C ILE A 132 -0.03 -3.29 -14.65
N LEU A 133 0.77 -2.50 -13.93
CA LEU A 133 0.90 -1.06 -14.15
C LEU A 133 1.38 -0.75 -15.58
N LYS A 134 2.30 -1.57 -16.10
CA LYS A 134 2.84 -1.46 -17.47
C LYS A 134 1.83 -1.87 -18.54
N ARG A 135 1.18 -3.04 -18.37
CA ARG A 135 0.42 -3.70 -19.42
C ARG A 135 -0.99 -3.17 -19.56
N SER A 136 -1.62 -2.68 -18.50
CA SER A 136 -3.07 -2.47 -18.44
C SER A 136 -3.60 -1.50 -19.51
N PRO A 137 -4.22 -1.98 -20.62
CA PRO A 137 -4.88 -1.14 -21.60
C PRO A 137 -6.35 -0.90 -21.24
N SER A 138 -6.93 -1.75 -20.37
CA SER A 138 -8.32 -1.66 -19.89
C SER A 138 -8.56 -0.56 -18.85
N TYR A 139 -7.49 0.00 -18.29
CA TYR A 139 -7.54 1.11 -17.32
C TYR A 139 -6.75 2.27 -17.92
N ASN A 140 -7.31 2.88 -18.96
CA ASN A 140 -6.56 3.68 -19.95
C ASN A 140 -6.36 5.15 -19.55
N THR A 141 -6.66 5.52 -18.31
CA THR A 141 -6.46 6.88 -17.80
C THR A 141 -5.21 6.92 -16.93
N SER A 142 -4.38 7.95 -17.13
CA SER A 142 -3.21 8.26 -16.29
C SER A 142 -3.56 8.50 -14.82
N ASP A 143 -4.86 8.60 -14.51
CA ASP A 143 -5.39 8.89 -13.18
C ASP A 143 -5.95 7.65 -12.47
N THR A 144 -5.69 6.45 -13.00
CA THR A 144 -6.04 5.20 -12.30
C THR A 144 -5.14 5.00 -11.07
N TRP A 145 -5.76 4.70 -9.94
CA TRP A 145 -5.10 4.34 -8.69
C TRP A 145 -5.31 2.87 -8.35
N PHE A 146 -4.24 2.21 -7.91
CA PHE A 146 -4.27 0.85 -7.40
C PHE A 146 -4.04 0.87 -5.89
N ALA A 147 -5.03 0.41 -5.12
CA ALA A 147 -4.87 0.12 -3.70
C ALA A 147 -4.49 -1.36 -3.55
N VAL A 148 -3.24 -1.61 -3.21
CA VAL A 148 -2.71 -2.96 -2.99
C VAL A 148 -3.03 -3.35 -1.56
N VAL A 149 -3.64 -4.51 -1.37
CA VAL A 149 -4.08 -4.99 -0.05
C VAL A 149 -3.78 -6.48 0.11
N ASP A 150 -3.08 -6.83 1.18
CA ASP A 150 -2.84 -8.21 1.60
C ASP A 150 -4.14 -8.95 1.92
N ALA A 151 -4.16 -10.27 1.71
CA ALA A 151 -5.37 -11.08 1.84
C ALA A 151 -5.87 -11.24 3.29
N ASP A 152 -5.01 -11.03 4.28
CA ASP A 152 -5.34 -11.01 5.70
C ASP A 152 -5.92 -9.67 6.17
N THR A 153 -6.13 -8.72 5.26
CA THR A 153 -6.74 -7.43 5.55
C THR A 153 -8.21 -7.42 5.18
N GLY A 154 -9.06 -6.98 6.11
CA GLY A 154 -10.49 -6.80 5.90
C GLY A 154 -10.94 -5.35 6.15
N VAL A 155 -12.13 -5.01 5.65
CA VAL A 155 -12.72 -3.67 5.82
C VAL A 155 -13.52 -3.60 7.11
N ILE A 156 -13.11 -2.73 8.03
CA ILE A 156 -13.79 -2.53 9.32
C ILE A 156 -14.88 -1.45 9.21
N ASN A 157 -14.56 -0.31 8.56
CA ASN A 157 -15.49 0.79 8.40
C ASN A 157 -15.74 1.07 6.91
N PRO A 158 -16.82 0.54 6.32
CA PRO A 158 -17.09 0.68 4.90
C PRO A 158 -17.63 2.07 4.53
N ARG A 159 -17.86 2.98 5.49
CA ARG A 159 -18.37 4.33 5.19
C ARG A 159 -17.29 5.26 4.65
N HIS A 160 -16.03 5.01 4.97
CA HIS A 160 -14.92 5.81 4.46
C HIS A 160 -14.54 5.38 3.04
N LYS A 161 -14.26 6.36 2.19
CA LYS A 161 -13.88 6.16 0.78
C LYS A 161 -12.38 6.17 0.62
N ILE A 162 -11.87 5.37 -0.34
CA ILE A 162 -10.42 5.33 -0.65
C ILE A 162 -9.89 6.72 -1.00
N GLN A 163 -10.68 7.53 -1.71
CA GLN A 163 -10.34 8.90 -2.08
C GLN A 163 -9.92 9.77 -0.90
N GLU A 164 -10.46 9.54 0.30
CA GLU A 164 -10.11 10.31 1.50
C GLU A 164 -8.62 10.22 1.83
N TRP A 165 -7.93 9.19 1.33
CA TRP A 165 -6.52 8.92 1.54
C TRP A 165 -5.65 9.14 0.28
N ILE A 166 -6.22 9.61 -0.84
CA ILE A 166 -5.47 9.90 -2.06
C ILE A 166 -4.95 11.33 -2.05
N ASP A 167 -3.64 11.48 -2.20
CA ASP A 167 -2.97 12.73 -2.56
C ASP A 167 -2.57 12.67 -4.04
N GLU A 168 -3.27 13.43 -4.88
CA GLU A 168 -3.06 13.44 -6.34
C GLU A 168 -1.72 14.05 -6.76
N THR A 169 -0.98 14.67 -5.83
CA THR A 169 0.34 15.26 -6.09
C THR A 169 1.48 14.25 -6.06
N VAL A 170 1.21 13.02 -5.63
CA VAL A 170 2.21 11.94 -5.54
C VAL A 170 1.80 10.73 -6.39
N ASP A 171 2.79 9.90 -6.70
CA ASP A 171 2.58 8.66 -7.46
C ASP A 171 2.40 7.43 -6.57
N ILE A 172 2.87 7.49 -5.32
CA ILE A 172 2.87 6.36 -4.38
C ILE A 172 2.60 6.86 -2.98
N ILE A 173 1.72 6.16 -2.26
CA ILE A 173 1.35 6.46 -0.88
C ILE A 173 1.56 5.22 -0.03
N PHE A 174 2.41 5.36 0.99
CA PHE A 174 2.66 4.35 2.00
C PHE A 174 2.08 4.78 3.36
N TYR A 175 2.06 3.85 4.30
CA TYR A 175 1.73 4.13 5.70
C TYR A 175 2.81 3.59 6.62
N ASN A 176 2.97 4.22 7.78
CA ASN A 176 3.89 3.76 8.81
C ASN A 176 3.26 2.67 9.65
N ARG A 177 4.05 1.67 10.03
CA ARG A 177 3.65 0.75 11.11
C ARG A 177 3.73 1.49 12.44
N ILE A 178 2.87 1.07 13.35
CA ILE A 178 2.69 1.68 14.68
C ILE A 178 3.85 1.40 15.62
N TRP A 179 4.41 0.19 15.50
CA TRP A 179 5.34 -0.39 16.47
C TRP A 179 6.78 -0.46 15.92
N GLN A 180 6.95 -0.18 14.64
CA GLN A 180 8.22 -0.20 13.93
C GLN A 180 8.19 1.03 13.01
N PHE A 181 9.16 1.94 13.14
CA PHE A 181 9.26 3.17 12.33
C PHE A 181 9.63 2.87 10.87
N GLU A 182 8.91 1.94 10.26
CA GLU A 182 9.13 1.36 8.95
C GLU A 182 7.86 1.54 8.11
N LEU A 183 8.05 1.69 6.79
CA LEU A 183 6.97 1.72 5.83
C LEU A 183 6.37 0.32 5.68
N ALA A 184 5.05 0.22 5.76
CA ALA A 184 4.37 -1.05 5.62
C ALA A 184 4.19 -1.44 4.15
N ALA A 185 4.58 -2.67 3.80
CA ALA A 185 4.39 -3.24 2.47
C ALA A 185 3.01 -3.85 2.21
N GLY A 186 2.25 -4.14 3.27
CA GLY A 186 1.01 -4.94 3.16
C GLY A 186 -0.20 -4.18 2.64
N ILE A 187 -0.18 -2.85 2.75
CA ILE A 187 -1.18 -1.98 2.15
C ILE A 187 -0.47 -0.74 1.63
N PHE A 188 -0.68 -0.38 0.36
CA PHE A 188 -0.16 0.87 -0.19
C PHE A 188 -0.95 1.25 -1.44
N MET A 189 -0.89 2.51 -1.83
CA MET A 189 -1.54 2.99 -3.04
C MET A 189 -0.51 3.42 -4.08
N VAL A 190 -0.74 3.07 -5.33
CA VAL A 190 0.10 3.46 -6.46
C VAL A 190 -0.75 4.01 -7.59
N LYS A 191 -0.38 5.18 -8.09
CA LYS A 191 -0.92 5.76 -9.32
C LYS A 191 -0.34 5.00 -10.52
N LYS A 192 -1.12 4.88 -11.59
CA LYS A 192 -0.62 4.37 -12.87
C LYS A 192 0.30 5.40 -13.52
N SER A 193 1.58 5.37 -13.17
CA SER A 193 2.61 6.22 -13.77
C SER A 193 3.91 5.46 -14.03
N SER A 194 4.71 5.99 -14.95
CA SER A 194 6.04 5.45 -15.25
C SER A 194 6.95 5.47 -14.02
N PHE A 195 6.79 6.46 -13.14
CA PHE A 195 7.55 6.53 -11.88
C PHE A 195 7.15 5.38 -10.95
N ALA A 196 5.84 5.24 -10.67
CA ALA A 196 5.34 4.18 -9.79
C ALA A 196 5.72 2.79 -10.31
N GLN A 197 5.58 2.57 -11.61
CA GLN A 197 5.94 1.30 -12.25
C GLN A 197 7.43 0.97 -12.08
N LYS A 198 8.33 1.94 -12.29
CA LYS A 198 9.78 1.75 -12.07
C LYS A 198 10.10 1.52 -10.59
N PHE A 199 9.47 2.25 -9.68
CA PHE A 199 9.68 2.09 -8.24
C PHE A 199 9.28 0.70 -7.76
N VAL A 200 8.07 0.25 -8.12
CA VAL A 200 7.57 -1.09 -7.78
C VAL A 200 8.44 -2.18 -8.42
N LEU A 201 8.98 -1.94 -9.63
CA LEU A 201 9.92 -2.85 -10.26
C LEU A 201 11.25 -2.95 -9.49
N CYS A 202 11.82 -1.82 -9.05
CA CYS A 202 12.99 -1.81 -8.16
C CYS A 202 12.73 -2.66 -6.91
N TRP A 203 11.56 -2.49 -6.31
CA TRP A 203 11.16 -3.24 -5.12
C TRP A 203 11.18 -4.75 -5.36
N SER A 204 10.76 -5.19 -6.55
CA SER A 204 10.77 -6.60 -6.94
C SER A 204 12.15 -7.16 -7.32
N ALA A 205 13.13 -6.30 -7.61
CA ALA A 205 14.39 -6.71 -8.23
C ALA A 205 15.36 -7.39 -7.26
N TYR A 206 15.23 -7.15 -5.95
CA TYR A 206 16.15 -7.66 -4.94
C TYR A 206 16.22 -9.20 -4.95
N PRO A 207 17.41 -9.77 -4.72
CA PRO A 207 17.59 -11.22 -4.70
C PRO A 207 16.68 -11.84 -3.64
N ASP A 208 16.23 -13.06 -3.93
CA ASP A 208 15.52 -13.89 -2.96
C ASP A 208 16.49 -14.12 -1.77
N PHE A 209 16.35 -13.35 -0.68
CA PHE A 209 17.21 -13.52 0.48
C PHE A 209 16.78 -14.79 1.23
N GLU A 210 17.60 -15.85 1.16
CA GLU A 210 17.32 -17.16 1.77
C GLU A 210 17.44 -17.16 3.31
N SER A 211 17.99 -16.12 3.94
CA SER A 211 18.14 -16.10 5.40
C SER A 211 16.83 -15.70 6.10
N LYS A 212 16.39 -16.52 7.06
CA LYS A 212 15.18 -16.29 7.87
C LYS A 212 15.15 -14.91 8.56
N SER A 213 16.31 -14.31 8.85
CA SER A 213 16.42 -12.99 9.48
C SER A 213 16.08 -11.83 8.53
N LEU A 214 16.22 -12.02 7.22
CA LEU A 214 15.87 -11.04 6.20
C LEU A 214 14.46 -11.25 5.64
N GLN A 215 13.63 -12.17 6.17
CA GLN A 215 12.22 -12.29 5.73
C GLN A 215 11.37 -11.05 6.06
N PHE A 216 11.87 -10.15 6.92
CA PHE A 216 11.37 -8.78 7.07
C PHE A 216 11.64 -7.88 5.84
N SER A 217 12.29 -8.40 4.78
CA SER A 217 12.89 -7.67 3.65
C SER A 217 11.93 -6.84 2.82
N GLY A 218 10.66 -7.25 2.71
CA GLY A 218 9.70 -6.56 1.84
C GLY A 218 9.59 -5.08 2.20
N ASN A 219 9.38 -4.76 3.47
CA ASN A 219 9.30 -3.37 3.94
C ASN A 219 10.67 -2.67 3.84
N PHE A 220 11.77 -3.33 4.23
CA PHE A 220 13.12 -2.77 4.18
C PHE A 220 13.51 -2.30 2.77
N ILE A 221 13.14 -3.07 1.75
CA ILE A 221 13.46 -2.73 0.36
C ILE A 221 12.79 -1.42 -0.08
N ILE A 222 11.63 -1.06 0.47
CA ILE A 222 11.00 0.23 0.21
C ILE A 222 11.99 1.36 0.55
N HIS A 223 12.70 1.24 1.66
CA HIS A 223 13.69 2.21 2.08
C HIS A 223 14.89 2.26 1.12
N VAL A 224 15.36 1.11 0.64
CA VAL A 224 16.49 1.07 -0.30
C VAL A 224 16.11 1.69 -1.65
N CYS A 225 14.99 1.29 -2.24
CA CYS A 225 14.49 1.90 -3.49
C CYS A 225 14.23 3.40 -3.32
N SER A 226 13.75 3.84 -2.15
CA SER A 226 13.56 5.27 -1.88
C SER A 226 14.87 6.06 -1.88
N ILE A 227 16.00 5.45 -1.50
CA ILE A 227 17.33 6.08 -1.56
C ILE A 227 17.85 6.07 -2.99
N GLU A 228 17.73 4.94 -3.70
CA GLU A 228 18.20 4.83 -5.08
C GLU A 228 17.48 5.84 -5.99
N PHE A 229 16.16 5.97 -5.89
CA PHE A 229 15.40 6.94 -6.70
C PHE A 229 15.64 8.40 -6.31
N LYS A 230 16.09 8.67 -5.07
CA LYS A 230 16.56 10.01 -4.68
C LYS A 230 17.90 10.38 -5.31
N SER A 231 18.72 9.38 -5.64
CA SER A 231 20.05 9.56 -6.21
C SER A 231 20.06 9.68 -7.74
N LEU A 232 18.92 9.44 -8.40
CA LEU A 232 18.79 9.60 -9.84
C LEU A 232 18.70 11.10 -10.20
N PRO A 233 19.48 11.59 -11.17
CA PRO A 233 19.38 12.98 -11.62
C PRO A 233 17.96 13.25 -12.16
N GLU A 234 17.41 14.41 -11.81
CA GLU A 234 16.16 14.90 -12.39
C GLU A 234 16.36 15.00 -13.92
N ILE A 235 15.58 14.22 -14.69
CA ILE A 235 15.56 14.27 -16.16
C ILE A 235 14.53 15.33 -16.58
#